data_AF-A0A9D1QZ08-F1
#
_entry.id   AF-A0A9D1QZ08-F1
#
_cell.length_a   1.000
_cell.length_b   1.000
_cell.length_c   1.000
_cell.angle_alpha   90.00
_cell.angle_beta   90.00
_cell.angle_gamma   90.00
#
_symmetry.space_group_name_H-M   'P 1'
#
loop_
_entity.id
_entity.type
_entity.pdbx_description
1 polymer ?
#
loop_
_entity_poly.entity_id
_entity_poly.type
_entity_poly.pdbx_seq_one_letter_code
_entity_poly.pdbx_strand_id
1 'polypeptide(L)'
;RERMPELNVLPYDTSEGAEAVVLAYDTELTYEKLSHAALLLQRPEVAYLATHPDLVCPSPQGPLPDAGSFMSLFETATGRRPEHIFGKPDPAVLGALLQTYDRKDMVMIGDRLSTDKKLAENAGIDFILVLSGEAKASDLPGLERQPTLVVEHLGQLETL
;
A
#
# COMPACT_ATOMS: atom_id res chain seq x y z
N ARG A 1 -26.02 -2.80 -4.28
CA ARG A 1 -24.69 -3.37 -3.98
C ARG A 1 -24.63 -4.68 -4.73
N GLU A 2 -24.07 -4.69 -5.95
CA GLU A 2 -23.71 -5.96 -6.58
C GLU A 2 -22.72 -6.64 -5.62
N ARG A 3 -23.08 -7.85 -5.17
CA ARG A 3 -22.13 -8.73 -4.47
C ARG A 3 -20.95 -8.87 -5.43
N MET A 4 -19.73 -8.62 -4.97
CA MET A 4 -18.56 -9.02 -5.76
C MET A 4 -18.77 -10.50 -6.13
N PRO A 5 -18.57 -10.91 -7.40
CA PRO A 5 -18.62 -12.33 -7.75
C PRO A 5 -17.75 -13.07 -6.74
N GLU A 6 -18.26 -14.17 -6.18
CA GLU A 6 -17.59 -14.89 -5.10
C GLU A 6 -16.16 -15.21 -5.56
N LEU A 7 -15.18 -14.54 -4.95
CA LEU A 7 -13.76 -14.79 -5.20
C LEU A 7 -13.52 -16.24 -4.80
N ASN A 8 -13.31 -17.10 -5.79
CA ASN A 8 -12.97 -18.49 -5.56
C ASN A 8 -11.49 -18.54 -5.17
N VAL A 9 -11.22 -18.47 -3.86
CA VAL A 9 -9.86 -18.59 -3.33
C VAL A 9 -9.43 -20.05 -3.49
N LEU A 10 -8.56 -20.29 -4.46
CA LEU A 10 -8.00 -21.62 -4.70
C LEU A 10 -7.00 -21.99 -3.60
N PRO A 11 -6.84 -23.27 -3.26
CA PRO A 11 -5.71 -23.74 -2.49
C PRO A 11 -4.39 -23.28 -3.13
N TYR A 12 -3.39 -22.94 -2.31
CA TYR A 12 -2.16 -22.32 -2.80
C TYR A 12 -1.36 -23.22 -3.75
N ASP A 13 -1.59 -24.53 -3.78
CA ASP A 13 -0.94 -25.50 -4.68
C ASP A 13 -1.68 -25.66 -6.02
N THR A 14 -2.84 -25.01 -6.17
CA THR A 14 -3.69 -25.13 -7.36
C THR A 14 -3.26 -24.12 -8.42
N SER A 15 -2.77 -24.63 -9.56
CA SER A 15 -2.28 -23.79 -10.68
C SER A 15 -3.28 -23.64 -11.84
N GLU A 16 -4.20 -24.59 -11.95
CA GLU A 16 -5.15 -24.68 -13.07
C GLU A 16 -6.38 -23.82 -12.73
N GLY A 17 -6.79 -22.97 -13.68
CA GLY A 17 -7.88 -22.01 -13.48
C GLY A 17 -7.50 -20.78 -12.66
N ALA A 18 -6.24 -20.61 -12.24
CA ALA A 18 -5.79 -19.39 -11.59
C ALA A 18 -5.71 -18.24 -12.61
N GLU A 19 -6.54 -17.21 -12.42
CA GLU A 19 -6.60 -16.03 -13.30
C GLU A 19 -5.78 -14.84 -12.75
N ALA A 20 -5.43 -14.86 -11.46
CA ALA A 20 -4.70 -13.78 -10.82
C ALA A 20 -3.82 -14.28 -9.67
N VAL A 21 -2.72 -13.56 -9.42
CA VAL A 21 -1.93 -13.61 -8.20
C VAL A 21 -2.14 -12.30 -7.45
N VAL A 22 -2.65 -12.39 -6.22
CA VAL A 22 -2.86 -11.24 -5.33
C VAL A 22 -1.85 -11.31 -4.18
N LEU A 23 -0.89 -10.40 -4.18
CA LEU A 23 0.14 -10.30 -3.17
C LEU A 23 -0.33 -9.46 -1.98
N ALA A 24 -0.31 -10.08 -0.80
CA ALA A 24 -0.58 -9.45 0.48
C ALA A 24 0.55 -9.72 1.47
N TYR A 25 0.46 -9.10 2.65
CA TYR A 25 1.35 -9.42 3.76
C TYR A 25 1.08 -10.85 4.23
N ASP A 26 2.07 -11.74 4.12
CA ASP A 26 1.99 -13.14 4.52
C ASP A 26 3.15 -13.48 5.47
N THR A 27 2.84 -13.65 6.76
CA THR A 27 3.81 -14.05 7.79
C THR A 27 4.09 -15.55 7.80
N GLU A 28 3.31 -16.34 7.05
CA GLU A 28 3.43 -17.80 6.90
C GLU A 28 3.97 -18.14 5.51
N LEU A 29 4.76 -17.24 4.91
CA LEU A 29 5.31 -17.40 3.59
C LEU A 29 6.31 -18.58 3.56
N THR A 30 6.17 -19.42 2.54
CA THR A 30 7.09 -20.55 2.29
C THR A 30 7.72 -20.40 0.91
N TYR A 31 8.86 -21.07 0.69
CA TYR A 31 9.48 -21.13 -0.64
C TYR A 31 8.55 -21.78 -1.69
N GLU A 32 7.67 -22.69 -1.25
CA GLU A 32 6.67 -23.32 -2.11
C GLU A 32 5.67 -22.27 -2.64
N LYS A 33 5.09 -21.45 -1.75
CA LYS A 33 4.20 -20.33 -2.15
C LYS A 33 4.90 -19.36 -3.11
N LEU A 34 6.15 -19.02 -2.82
CA LEU A 34 6.96 -18.12 -3.66
C LEU A 34 7.22 -18.69 -5.06
N SER A 35 7.66 -19.94 -5.13
CA SER A 35 7.98 -20.57 -6.42
C SER A 35 6.73 -20.79 -7.26
N HIS A 36 5.62 -21.17 -6.64
CA HIS A 36 4.34 -21.33 -7.31
C HIS A 36 3.78 -20.01 -7.86
N ALA A 37 3.75 -18.95 -7.05
CA ALA A 37 3.37 -17.63 -7.51
C ALA A 37 4.28 -17.13 -8.65
N ALA A 38 5.60 -17.35 -8.55
CA ALA A 38 6.53 -16.96 -9.60
C ALA A 38 6.26 -17.71 -10.92
N LEU A 39 5.92 -19.00 -10.88
CA LEU A 39 5.54 -19.79 -12.05
C LEU A 39 4.22 -19.32 -12.68
N LEU A 40 3.22 -19.00 -11.85
CA LEU A 40 1.96 -18.40 -12.33
C LEU A 40 2.22 -17.06 -13.01
N LEU A 41 3.08 -16.22 -12.44
CA LEU A 41 3.43 -14.92 -12.99
C LEU A 41 4.20 -14.99 -14.31
N GLN A 42 4.81 -16.13 -14.68
CA GLN A 42 5.38 -16.31 -16.03
C GLN A 42 4.30 -16.33 -17.13
N ARG A 43 3.03 -16.55 -16.77
CA ARG A 43 1.90 -16.54 -17.69
C ARG A 43 1.38 -15.11 -17.87
N PRO A 44 1.49 -14.51 -19.07
CA PRO A 44 1.10 -13.11 -19.28
C PRO A 44 -0.38 -12.81 -19.00
N GLU A 45 -1.25 -13.82 -19.13
CA GLU A 45 -2.69 -13.72 -18.90
C GLU A 45 -3.08 -13.72 -17.42
N VAL A 46 -2.18 -14.17 -16.53
CA VAL A 46 -2.42 -14.17 -15.08
C VAL A 46 -2.20 -12.75 -14.58
N ALA A 47 -3.24 -12.12 -14.05
CA ALA A 47 -3.15 -10.77 -13.50
C ALA A 47 -2.24 -10.74 -12.27
N TYR A 48 -1.40 -9.72 -12.16
CA TYR A 48 -0.58 -9.50 -10.96
C TYR A 48 -1.08 -8.28 -10.18
N LEU A 49 -1.59 -8.50 -8.97
CA LEU A 49 -2.12 -7.46 -8.10
C LEU A 49 -1.41 -7.46 -6.75
N ALA A 50 -1.30 -6.29 -6.12
CA ALA A 50 -0.77 -6.18 -4.76
C ALA A 50 -1.68 -5.32 -3.88
N THR A 51 -1.76 -5.66 -2.61
CA THR A 51 -2.60 -4.93 -1.64
C THR A 51 -2.02 -3.57 -1.28
N HIS A 52 -0.71 -3.46 -1.11
CA HIS A 52 -0.03 -2.22 -0.72
C HIS A 52 1.47 -2.30 -1.06
N PRO A 53 2.18 -1.15 -1.15
CA PRO A 53 3.56 -1.13 -1.63
C PRO A 53 4.64 -1.09 -0.54
N ASP A 54 4.27 -1.22 0.74
CA ASP A 54 5.21 -1.01 1.84
C ASP A 54 6.37 -2.01 1.76
N LEU A 55 7.60 -1.52 1.85
CA LEU A 55 8.79 -2.37 1.77
C LEU A 55 8.97 -3.19 3.04
N VAL A 56 8.68 -2.58 4.19
CA VAL A 56 8.90 -3.16 5.50
C VAL A 56 7.74 -2.89 6.46
N CYS A 57 7.48 -3.87 7.32
CA CYS A 57 6.58 -3.76 8.45
C CYS A 57 7.41 -3.43 9.71
N PRO A 58 7.13 -2.34 10.45
CA PRO A 58 7.81 -2.03 11.70
C PRO A 58 7.57 -3.13 12.75
N SER A 59 8.64 -3.58 13.41
CA SER A 59 8.56 -4.56 14.50
C SER A 59 9.52 -4.21 15.64
N PRO A 60 9.28 -4.68 16.88
CA PRO A 60 10.18 -4.45 18.01
C PRO A 60 11.59 -5.01 17.81
N GLN A 61 11.77 -6.03 16.96
CA GLN A 61 13.07 -6.64 16.68
C GLN A 61 13.81 -5.96 15.51
N GLY A 62 13.15 -5.03 14.82
CA GLY A 62 13.64 -4.39 13.60
C GLY A 62 12.63 -4.49 12.46
N PRO A 63 12.90 -3.83 11.32
CA PRO A 63 12.02 -3.87 10.15
C PRO A 63 11.96 -5.29 9.57
N LEU A 64 10.73 -5.80 9.35
CA LEU A 64 10.47 -7.09 8.71
C LEU A 64 10.05 -6.89 7.25
N PRO A 65 10.30 -7.86 6.35
CA PRO A 65 9.81 -7.79 4.97
C PRO A 65 8.28 -7.65 4.92
N ASP A 66 7.78 -6.81 4.02
CA ASP A 66 6.36 -6.64 3.75
C ASP A 66 6.06 -6.82 2.24
N ALA A 67 4.82 -6.59 1.80
CA ALA A 67 4.36 -6.84 0.43
C ALA A 67 5.32 -6.26 -0.64
N GLY A 68 5.87 -5.07 -0.41
CA GLY A 68 6.84 -4.45 -1.32
C GLY A 68 8.21 -5.11 -1.39
N SER A 69 8.66 -5.75 -0.31
CA SER A 69 9.83 -6.62 -0.38
C SER A 69 9.57 -7.82 -1.28
N PHE A 70 8.40 -8.45 -1.17
CA PHE A 70 8.03 -9.59 -2.03
C PHE A 70 7.77 -9.16 -3.47
N MET A 71 7.22 -7.96 -3.73
CA MET A 71 7.11 -7.41 -5.08
C MET A 71 8.48 -7.33 -5.76
N SER A 72 9.51 -6.88 -5.04
CA SER A 72 10.87 -6.77 -5.57
C SER A 72 11.48 -8.14 -5.88
N LEU A 73 11.19 -9.14 -5.04
CA LEU A 73 11.56 -10.54 -5.28
C LEU A 73 10.90 -11.05 -6.57
N PHE A 74 9.59 -10.88 -6.73
CA PHE A 74 8.87 -11.33 -7.92
C PHE A 74 9.29 -10.61 -9.18
N GLU A 75 9.54 -9.30 -9.10
CA GLU A 75 10.08 -8.54 -10.24
C GLU A 75 11.43 -9.09 -10.67
N THR A 76 12.32 -9.38 -9.72
CA THR A 76 13.63 -9.98 -10.03
C THR A 76 13.48 -11.35 -10.67
N ALA A 77 12.56 -12.18 -10.19
CA ALA A 77 12.37 -13.55 -10.66
C ALA A 77 11.60 -13.65 -11.98
N THR A 78 10.69 -12.71 -12.27
CA THR A 78 9.71 -12.82 -13.37
C THR A 78 9.76 -11.65 -14.35
N GLY A 79 10.44 -10.55 -14.02
CA GLY A 79 10.42 -9.31 -14.77
C GLY A 79 9.09 -8.53 -14.67
N ARG A 80 8.10 -9.01 -13.91
CA ARG A 80 6.79 -8.38 -13.77
C ARG A 80 6.66 -7.57 -12.47
N ARG A 81 5.99 -6.43 -12.58
CA ARG A 81 5.47 -5.65 -11.45
C ARG A 81 3.94 -5.78 -11.39
N PRO A 82 3.29 -5.55 -10.24
CA PRO A 82 1.83 -5.56 -10.19
C PRO A 82 1.24 -4.55 -11.17
N GLU A 83 0.18 -4.96 -11.85
CA GLU A 83 -0.64 -4.10 -12.71
C GLU A 83 -1.39 -3.05 -11.90
N HIS A 84 -1.70 -3.38 -10.64
CA HIS A 84 -2.36 -2.47 -9.72
C HIS A 84 -1.93 -2.72 -8.26
N ILE A 85 -1.81 -1.64 -7.50
CA ILE A 85 -1.51 -1.65 -6.06
C ILE A 85 -2.62 -0.88 -5.35
N PHE A 86 -3.48 -1.58 -4.61
CA PHE A 86 -4.73 -1.00 -4.07
C PHE A 86 -4.52 -0.01 -2.90
N GLY A 87 -3.38 -0.10 -2.23
CA GLY A 87 -3.05 0.72 -1.07
C GLY A 87 -2.58 2.12 -1.43
N LYS A 88 -2.20 2.89 -0.40
CA LYS A 88 -1.55 4.19 -0.58
C LYS A 88 -0.35 4.06 -1.51
N PRO A 89 -0.15 4.96 -2.48
CA PRO A 89 -0.79 6.27 -2.61
C PRO A 89 -2.01 6.32 -3.56
N ASP A 90 -2.67 5.19 -3.86
CA ASP A 90 -3.84 5.18 -4.75
C ASP A 90 -5.08 5.82 -4.08
N PRO A 91 -5.66 6.90 -4.63
CA PRO A 91 -6.85 7.54 -4.07
C PRO A 91 -8.10 6.66 -4.06
N ALA A 92 -8.12 5.54 -4.81
CA ALA A 92 -9.20 4.55 -4.77
C ALA A 92 -9.42 3.99 -3.35
N VAL A 93 -8.39 3.95 -2.51
CA VAL A 93 -8.52 3.55 -1.09
C VAL A 93 -9.45 4.47 -0.30
N LEU A 94 -9.60 5.73 -0.72
CA LEU A 94 -10.52 6.72 -0.15
C LEU A 94 -11.88 6.77 -0.87
N GLY A 95 -12.14 5.89 -1.84
CA GLY A 95 -13.23 6.02 -2.79
C GLY A 95 -14.61 6.28 -2.18
N ALA A 96 -15.00 5.50 -1.16
CA ALA A 96 -16.28 5.71 -0.48
C ALA A 96 -16.35 7.04 0.29
N LEU A 97 -15.23 7.49 0.86
CA LEU A 97 -15.15 8.77 1.58
C LEU A 97 -15.25 9.95 0.61
N LEU A 98 -14.54 9.87 -0.52
CA LEU A 98 -14.58 10.89 -1.58
C LEU A 98 -15.94 11.00 -2.28
N GLN A 99 -16.78 9.95 -2.20
CA GLN A 99 -18.17 10.00 -2.66
C GLN A 99 -19.13 10.60 -1.62
N THR A 100 -18.72 10.63 -0.34
CA THR A 100 -19.60 11.02 0.78
C THR A 100 -19.32 12.45 1.25
N TYR A 101 -18.05 12.87 1.22
CA TYR A 101 -17.60 14.16 1.75
C TYR A 101 -16.93 15.00 0.65
N ASP A 102 -17.09 16.32 0.75
CA ASP A 102 -16.34 17.24 -0.10
C ASP A 102 -14.86 17.23 0.32
N ARG A 103 -13.96 17.31 -0.66
CA ARG A 103 -12.50 17.31 -0.42
C ARG A 103 -12.03 18.39 0.57
N LYS A 104 -12.69 19.55 0.57
CA LYS A 104 -12.40 20.68 1.47
C LYS A 104 -12.69 20.37 2.95
N ASP A 105 -13.52 19.37 3.21
CA ASP A 105 -13.92 18.94 4.55
C ASP A 105 -13.14 17.69 5.00
N MET A 106 -12.11 17.31 4.24
CA MET A 106 -11.29 16.14 4.48
C MET A 106 -9.82 16.53 4.69
N VAL A 107 -9.17 15.86 5.63
CA VAL A 107 -7.73 15.95 5.85
C VAL A 107 -7.16 14.55 6.07
N MET A 108 -6.03 14.27 5.42
CA MET A 108 -5.26 13.06 5.66
C MET A 108 -4.22 13.36 6.74
N ILE A 109 -4.13 12.50 7.75
CA ILE A 109 -3.11 12.59 8.79
C ILE A 109 -2.26 11.32 8.70
N GLY A 110 -0.94 11.48 8.62
CA GLY A 110 -0.04 10.35 8.49
C GLY A 110 1.41 10.71 8.78
N ASP A 111 2.27 9.70 8.81
CA ASP A 111 3.67 9.80 9.18
C ASP A 111 4.61 9.47 8.01
N ARG A 112 4.07 9.07 6.86
CA ARG A 112 4.87 8.72 5.67
C ARG A 112 4.65 9.71 4.53
N LEU A 113 5.73 10.39 4.14
CA LEU A 113 5.74 11.26 2.95
C LEU A 113 5.60 10.47 1.64
N SER A 114 6.05 9.22 1.62
CA SER A 114 6.05 8.35 0.44
C SER A 114 4.66 7.78 0.10
N THR A 115 3.78 7.62 1.09
CA THR A 115 2.46 6.99 0.93
C THR A 115 1.32 7.90 1.39
N ASP A 116 1.30 8.36 2.64
CA ASP A 116 0.20 9.18 3.18
C ASP A 116 0.10 10.54 2.50
N LYS A 117 1.22 11.26 2.43
CA LYS A 117 1.27 12.57 1.75
C LYS A 117 0.88 12.44 0.29
N LYS A 118 1.46 11.47 -0.42
CA LYS A 118 1.13 11.23 -1.83
C LYS A 118 -0.33 10.84 -2.02
N LEU A 119 -0.91 10.05 -1.13
CA LEU A 119 -2.35 9.76 -1.15
C LEU A 119 -3.16 11.05 -1.04
N ALA A 120 -2.83 11.91 -0.06
CA ALA A 120 -3.53 13.18 0.14
C ALA A 120 -3.44 14.07 -1.11
N GLU A 121 -2.26 14.16 -1.72
CA GLU A 121 -2.03 14.90 -2.96
C GLU A 121 -2.83 14.33 -4.13
N ASN A 122 -2.77 13.01 -4.34
CA ASN A 122 -3.52 12.33 -5.40
C ASN A 122 -5.03 12.45 -5.23
N ALA A 123 -5.52 12.48 -3.98
CA ALA A 123 -6.94 12.67 -3.66
C ALA A 123 -7.37 14.15 -3.70
N GLY A 124 -6.42 15.08 -3.73
CA GLY A 124 -6.68 16.51 -3.69
C GLY A 124 -7.20 17.01 -2.34
N ILE A 125 -6.74 16.42 -1.24
CA ILE A 125 -7.09 16.79 0.14
C ILE A 125 -5.86 17.33 0.88
N ASP A 126 -6.08 18.00 2.01
CA ASP A 126 -5.00 18.50 2.86
C ASP A 126 -4.28 17.37 3.58
N PHE A 127 -3.01 17.60 3.91
CA PHE A 127 -2.16 16.63 4.60
C PHE A 127 -1.57 17.23 5.86
N ILE A 128 -1.72 16.52 6.98
CA ILE A 128 -1.05 16.82 8.24
C ILE A 128 -0.01 15.73 8.48
N LEU A 129 1.25 16.15 8.64
CA LEU A 129 2.33 15.24 8.98
C LEU A 129 2.44 15.11 10.51
N VAL A 130 2.49 13.88 11.00
CA VAL A 130 2.90 13.58 12.38
C VAL A 130 4.33 13.04 12.39
N LEU A 131 5.19 13.58 13.25
CA LEU A 131 6.61 13.20 13.36
C LEU A 131 6.88 12.05 14.34
N SER A 132 5.82 11.41 14.85
CA SER A 132 5.91 10.26 15.76
C SER A 132 6.24 8.93 15.07
N GLY A 133 6.37 8.94 13.73
CA GLY A 133 6.54 7.74 12.91
C GLY A 133 7.78 7.80 12.01
N GLU A 134 7.62 7.45 10.72
CA GLU A 134 8.74 7.28 9.79
C GLU A 134 9.41 8.60 9.37
N ALA A 135 8.62 9.61 8.99
CA ALA A 135 9.14 10.88 8.51
C ALA A 135 9.76 11.70 9.65
N LYS A 136 10.83 12.42 9.29
CA LYS A 136 11.55 13.33 10.17
C LYS A 136 11.44 14.76 9.65
N ALA A 137 11.64 15.73 10.53
CA ALA A 137 11.69 17.14 10.14
C ALA A 137 12.77 17.43 9.06
N SER A 138 13.83 16.61 9.02
CA SER A 138 14.88 16.68 7.98
C SER A 138 14.41 16.30 6.59
N ASP A 139 13.25 15.66 6.44
CA ASP A 139 12.72 15.19 5.16
C ASP A 139 11.80 16.25 4.50
N LEU A 140 11.47 17.33 5.22
CA LEU A 140 10.63 18.42 4.74
C LEU A 140 11.31 19.36 3.71
N PRO A 141 12.59 19.74 3.88
CA PRO A 141 13.25 20.60 2.91
C PRO A 141 13.25 19.98 1.51
N GLY A 142 12.80 20.74 0.51
CA GLY A 142 12.79 20.30 -0.89
C GLY A 142 11.51 19.61 -1.36
N LEU A 143 10.51 19.41 -0.49
CA LEU A 143 9.19 18.97 -0.93
C LEU A 143 8.54 20.05 -1.81
N GLU A 144 8.03 19.65 -2.97
CA GLU A 144 7.30 20.55 -3.89
C GLU A 144 6.06 21.17 -3.23
N ARG A 145 5.34 20.37 -2.42
CA ARG A 145 4.24 20.81 -1.57
C ARG A 145 4.51 20.39 -0.14
N GLN A 146 4.51 21.35 0.77
CA GLN A 146 4.65 21.10 2.21
C GLN A 146 3.34 20.52 2.78
N PRO A 147 3.41 19.70 3.85
CA PRO A 147 2.24 19.41 4.67
C PRO A 147 1.55 20.71 5.11
N THR A 148 0.22 20.71 5.16
CA THR A 148 -0.59 21.84 5.62
C THR A 148 -0.27 22.18 7.07
N LEU A 149 0.02 21.15 7.87
CA LEU A 149 0.48 21.27 9.25
C LEU A 149 1.48 20.14 9.55
N VAL A 150 2.46 20.43 10.41
CA VAL A 150 3.39 19.44 10.96
C VAL A 150 3.26 19.46 12.48
N VAL A 151 3.05 18.30 13.09
CA VAL A 151 2.95 18.13 14.54
C VAL A 151 3.84 16.98 15.01
N GLU A 152 4.26 17.02 16.27
CA GLU A 152 5.10 15.94 16.85
C GLU A 152 4.33 14.63 16.98
N HIS A 153 3.05 14.70 17.33
CA HIS A 153 2.16 13.56 17.48
C HIS A 153 0.70 13.99 17.39
N LEU A 154 -0.20 13.03 17.14
CA LEU A 154 -1.64 13.30 16.92
C LEU A 154 -2.30 14.10 18.07
N GLY A 155 -1.90 13.85 19.32
CA GLY A 155 -2.46 14.55 20.49
C GLY A 155 -2.24 16.08 20.52
N GLN A 156 -1.33 16.64 19.71
CA GLN A 156 -1.18 18.09 19.62
C GLN A 156 -2.38 18.78 18.94
N LEU A 157 -3.14 18.04 18.12
CA LEU A 157 -4.30 18.58 17.41
C LEU A 157 -5.44 18.99 18.35
N GLU A 158 -5.51 18.46 19.57
CA GLU A 158 -6.51 18.86 20.57
C GLU A 158 -6.26 20.25 21.16
N THR A 159 -5.05 20.78 20.97
CA THR A 159 -4.59 22.03 21.60
C THR A 159 -4.34 23.17 20.62
N LEU A 160 -4.62 22.95 19.33
CA LEU A 160 -4.53 23.94 18.25
C LEU A 160 -5.87 24.64 18.03
#